data_AF-F8QKC3-F1
#
_entry.id   AF-F8QKC3-F1
#
_cell.length_a   1.000
_cell.length_b   1.000
_cell.length_c   1.000
_cell.angle_alpha   90.00
_cell.angle_beta   90.00
_cell.angle_gamma   90.00
#
_symmetry.space_group_name_H-M   'P 1'
#
loop_
_entity.id
_entity.type
_entity.pdbx_description
1 polymer ?
#
loop_
_entity_poly.entity_id
_entity_poly.type
_entity_poly.pdbx_seq_one_letter_code
_entity_poly.pdbx_strand_id
1 'polypeptide(L)'
;YKDGWLHRDVSDGNVLLLPEPEIRKPLTRFECTKNLTKCVGVISDGDQAIRWRELDRKLEKRRSGTLPFISMRLLNAWNKNQPVLHTFADDLESFFWLND
;
A
#
# COMPACT_ATOMS: atom_id res chain seq x y z
N TYR A 1 -0.28 -6.29 14.26
CA TYR A 1 -0.67 -6.00 12.86
C TYR A 1 -2.14 -5.60 12.91
N LYS A 2 -2.47 -4.32 12.67
CA LYS A 2 -3.87 -3.87 12.66
C LYS A 2 -4.40 -4.14 11.26
N ASP A 3 -5.03 -5.29 11.06
CA ASP A 3 -5.70 -5.61 9.81
C ASP A 3 -6.61 -4.45 9.38
N GLY A 4 -6.51 -4.05 8.10
CA GLY A 4 -7.45 -3.10 7.51
C GLY A 4 -6.99 -1.64 7.50
N TRP A 5 -5.73 -1.37 7.20
CA TRP A 5 -5.28 -0.05 6.72
C TRP A 5 -4.93 -0.13 5.24
N LEU A 6 -5.20 0.95 4.51
CA LEU A 6 -4.71 1.21 3.16
C LEU A 6 -3.58 2.22 3.27
N HIS A 7 -2.45 1.99 2.63
CA HIS A 7 -1.27 2.86 2.66
C HIS A 7 -1.45 4.10 1.80
N ARG A 8 -1.97 3.93 0.56
CA ARG A 8 -2.26 4.98 -0.43
C ARG A 8 -1.07 5.76 -0.98
N ASP A 9 0.14 5.40 -0.60
CA ASP A 9 1.37 6.02 -1.10
C ASP A 9 2.55 5.03 -1.08
N VAL A 10 2.32 3.81 -1.56
CA VAL A 10 3.42 2.87 -1.81
C VAL A 10 4.19 3.38 -3.03
N SER A 11 5.48 3.65 -2.85
CA SER A 11 6.39 4.16 -3.88
C SER A 11 7.83 3.79 -3.51
N ASP A 12 8.76 3.86 -4.46
CA ASP A 12 10.19 3.58 -4.17
C ASP A 12 10.74 4.46 -3.03
N GLY A 13 10.29 5.71 -2.93
CA GLY A 13 10.68 6.63 -1.85
C GLY A 13 10.19 6.21 -0.46
N ASN A 14 9.19 5.32 -0.39
CA ASN A 14 8.57 4.84 0.83
C ASN A 14 8.90 3.37 1.12
N VAL A 15 9.87 2.79 0.40
CA VAL A 15 10.47 1.49 0.71
C VAL A 15 11.88 1.70 1.24
N LEU A 16 12.09 1.39 2.52
CA LEU A 16 13.39 1.52 3.15
C LEU A 16 14.06 0.15 3.25
N LEU A 17 15.24 0.01 2.66
CA LEU A 17 16.08 -1.17 2.85
C LEU A 17 16.80 -1.10 4.19
N LEU A 18 16.84 -2.22 4.90
CA LEU A 18 17.60 -2.34 6.13
C LEU A 18 19.08 -2.54 5.80
N PRO A 19 20.02 -1.88 6.52
CA PRO A 19 21.45 -2.11 6.33
C PRO A 19 21.84 -3.58 6.52
N GLU A 20 21.18 -4.25 7.47
CA GLU A 20 21.29 -5.68 7.71
C GLU A 20 19.90 -6.30 7.80
N PRO A 21 19.66 -7.48 7.22
CA PRO A 21 18.37 -8.15 7.32
C PRO A 21 18.04 -8.56 8.77
N GLU A 22 16.80 -8.32 9.18
CA GLU A 22 16.30 -8.71 10.50
C GLU A 22 15.51 -10.02 10.45
N ILE A 23 15.74 -10.90 11.43
CA ILE A 23 14.91 -12.09 11.62
C ILE A 23 13.64 -11.72 12.37
N ARG A 24 12.49 -11.91 11.73
CA ARG A 24 11.15 -11.62 12.27
C ARG A 24 10.31 -12.88 12.33
N LYS A 25 9.34 -12.88 13.25
CA LYS A 25 8.30 -13.93 13.29
C LYS A 25 7.49 -13.87 11.98
N PRO A 26 7.35 -14.98 11.25
CA PRO A 26 6.67 -14.97 9.97
C PRO A 26 5.17 -14.74 10.16
N LEU A 27 4.52 -14.20 9.13
CA LEU A 27 3.07 -14.17 9.09
C LEU A 27 2.57 -15.61 8.83
N THR A 28 1.75 -16.14 9.72
CA THR A 28 1.22 -17.50 9.63
C THR A 28 -0.18 -17.58 9.03
N ARG A 29 -0.79 -16.41 8.76
CA ARG A 29 -2.14 -16.30 8.20
C ARG A 29 -2.24 -16.87 6.78
N PHE A 30 -1.17 -16.76 6.00
CA PHE A 30 -1.10 -17.28 4.64
C PHE A 30 -0.01 -18.36 4.55
N GLU A 31 -0.28 -19.45 3.84
CA GLU A 31 0.67 -20.58 3.75
C GLU A 31 2.01 -20.13 3.14
N CYS A 32 1.95 -19.32 2.09
CA CYS A 32 3.12 -18.81 1.37
C CYS A 32 4.03 -17.91 2.24
N THR A 33 3.53 -17.36 3.35
CA THR A 33 4.30 -16.45 4.21
C THR A 33 4.99 -17.15 5.38
N LYS A 34 4.73 -18.44 5.63
CA LYS A 34 5.26 -19.16 6.80
C LYS A 34 6.79 -19.25 6.86
N ASN A 35 7.45 -19.28 5.71
CA ASN A 35 8.91 -19.36 5.62
C ASN A 35 9.58 -18.00 5.43
N LEU A 36 8.81 -16.90 5.37
CA LEU A 36 9.33 -15.54 5.20
C LEU A 36 9.74 -14.94 6.56
N THR A 37 10.91 -15.35 7.06
CA THR A 37 11.45 -14.90 8.34
C THR A 37 12.44 -13.75 8.22
N LYS A 38 13.09 -13.61 7.05
CA LYS A 38 14.10 -12.58 6.79
C LYS A 38 13.43 -11.32 6.26
N CYS A 39 13.48 -10.24 7.03
CA CYS A 39 13.00 -8.92 6.65
C CYS A 39 14.19 -8.09 6.14
N VAL A 40 14.14 -7.69 4.88
CA VAL A 40 15.21 -6.90 4.22
C VAL A 40 14.85 -5.42 4.06
N GLY A 41 13.60 -5.06 4.32
CA GLY A 41 13.11 -3.71 4.18
C GLY A 41 11.76 -3.51 4.86
N VAL A 42 11.38 -2.24 5.00
CA VAL A 42 10.14 -1.80 5.62
C VAL A 42 9.44 -0.76 4.74
N ILE A 43 8.11 -0.78 4.75
CA ILE A 43 7.32 0.29 4.16
C ILE A 43 7.17 1.42 5.19
N SER A 44 7.39 2.66 4.76
CA SER A 44 7.32 3.88 5.58
C SER A 44 6.30 4.87 5.03
N ASP A 45 6.16 6.01 5.72
CA ASP A 45 5.28 7.12 5.34
C ASP A 45 3.78 6.78 5.28
N GLY A 46 3.25 6.41 6.45
CA GLY A 46 1.83 6.09 6.63
C GLY A 46 0.92 7.29 6.82
N ASP A 47 1.35 8.53 6.53
CA ASP A 47 0.58 9.75 6.83
C ASP A 47 -0.70 9.87 5.97
N GLN A 48 -0.71 9.20 4.82
CA GLN A 48 -1.88 9.10 3.94
C GLN A 48 -2.74 7.86 4.24
N ALA A 49 -2.34 7.04 5.22
CA ALA A 49 -3.01 5.78 5.49
C ALA A 49 -4.40 5.98 6.08
N ILE A 50 -5.34 5.15 5.64
CA ILE A 50 -6.74 5.18 6.11
C ILE A 50 -7.23 3.78 6.46
N ARG A 51 -8.22 3.68 7.34
CA ARG A 51 -8.84 2.39 7.64
C ARG A 51 -9.64 1.90 6.43
N TRP A 52 -9.46 0.65 6.03
CA TRP A 52 -10.17 0.04 4.90
C TRP A 52 -11.64 -0.20 5.23
N ARG A 53 -11.94 -0.84 6.38
CA ARG A 53 -13.28 -1.34 6.75
C ARG A 53 -14.14 -0.37 7.55
N GLU A 54 -13.86 0.93 7.45
CA GLU A 54 -14.69 1.93 8.10
C GLU A 54 -15.97 2.18 7.27
N LEU A 55 -17.13 2.00 7.90
CA LEU A 55 -18.44 2.02 7.22
C LEU A 55 -18.76 3.38 6.58
N ASP A 56 -18.23 4.46 7.15
CA ASP A 56 -18.51 5.85 6.74
C ASP A 56 -17.42 6.46 5.85
N ARG A 57 -16.65 5.63 5.13
CA ARG A 57 -15.60 6.13 4.23
C ARG A 57 -16.20 6.98 3.12
N LYS A 58 -15.94 8.28 3.21
CA LYS A 58 -16.30 9.24 2.17
C LYS A 58 -15.49 8.96 0.91
N LEU A 59 -16.15 9.08 -0.24
CA LEU A 59 -15.43 9.08 -1.51
C LEU A 59 -14.50 10.30 -1.55
N GLU A 60 -13.25 10.07 -1.92
CA GLU A 60 -12.26 11.14 -1.94
C GLU A 60 -12.18 11.77 -3.34
N LYS A 61 -12.18 13.11 -3.35
CA LYS A 61 -11.83 13.92 -4.52
C LYS A 61 -10.36 14.34 -4.50
N ARG A 62 -9.72 14.35 -3.32
CA ARG A 62 -8.31 14.72 -3.18
C ARG A 62 -7.46 13.56 -3.68
N ARG A 63 -6.53 13.86 -4.60
CA ARG A 63 -5.54 12.92 -5.08
C ARG A 63 -4.54 12.61 -3.96
N SER A 64 -4.12 11.36 -3.85
CA SER A 64 -3.15 10.86 -2.88
C SER A 64 -2.20 9.90 -3.58
N GLY A 65 -0.96 9.82 -3.12
CA GLY A 65 0.01 8.89 -3.67
C GLY A 65 0.90 9.49 -4.76
N THR A 66 1.93 8.73 -5.11
CA THR A 66 2.98 9.11 -6.06
C THR A 66 2.64 8.62 -7.48
N LEU A 67 2.50 9.55 -8.44
CA LEU A 67 1.89 9.33 -9.77
C LEU A 67 2.24 8.01 -10.50
N PRO A 68 3.51 7.60 -10.64
CA PRO A 68 3.85 6.35 -11.34
C PRO A 68 3.39 5.07 -10.62
N PHE A 69 3.06 5.13 -9.33
CA PHE A 69 2.64 3.98 -8.52
C PHE A 69 1.13 3.91 -8.31
N ILE A 70 0.38 4.95 -8.70
CA ILE A 70 -1.06 4.99 -8.51
C ILE A 70 -1.75 4.04 -9.48
N SER A 71 -2.70 3.26 -8.97
CA SER A 71 -3.44 2.29 -9.78
C SER A 71 -4.11 2.93 -11.02
N MET A 72 -4.10 2.22 -12.13
CA MET A 72 -4.70 2.68 -13.40
C MET A 72 -6.18 3.03 -13.23
N ARG A 73 -6.90 2.30 -12.37
CA ARG A 73 -8.30 2.59 -12.06
C ARG A 73 -8.48 3.96 -11.40
N LEU A 74 -7.62 4.33 -10.46
CA LEU A 74 -7.67 5.63 -9.79
C LEU A 74 -7.28 6.76 -10.73
N LEU A 75 -6.21 6.58 -11.51
CA LEU A 75 -5.79 7.55 -12.53
C LEU A 75 -6.92 7.83 -13.53
N ASN A 76 -7.57 6.77 -14.02
CA ASN A 76 -8.70 6.89 -14.96
C ASN A 76 -9.90 7.63 -14.35
N ALA A 77 -10.24 7.34 -13.10
CA ALA A 77 -11.34 8.01 -12.42
C ALA A 77 -11.03 9.49 -12.15
N TRP A 78 -9.81 9.82 -11.74
CA TRP A 78 -9.37 11.22 -11.56
C TRP A 78 -9.31 12.00 -12.85
N ASN A 79 -8.92 11.37 -13.96
CA ASN A 79 -8.97 11.98 -15.29
C ASN A 79 -10.40 12.34 -15.70
N LYS A 80 -11.38 11.52 -15.28
CA LYS A 80 -12.82 11.76 -15.49
C LYS A 80 -13.46 12.63 -14.40
N ASN A 81 -12.67 13.16 -13.46
CA ASN A 81 -13.14 13.91 -12.29
C ASN A 81 -14.20 13.15 -11.46
N GLN A 82 -14.10 11.81 -11.43
CA GLN A 82 -15.00 10.95 -10.70
C GLN A 82 -14.54 10.75 -9.26
N PRO A 83 -15.47 10.72 -8.29
CA PRO A 83 -15.14 10.37 -6.92
C PRO A 83 -14.67 8.91 -6.84
N VAL A 84 -13.63 8.66 -6.06
CA VAL A 84 -13.04 7.32 -5.93
C VAL A 84 -13.11 6.79 -4.51
N LEU A 85 -13.31 5.48 -4.41
CA LEU A 85 -13.03 4.71 -3.21
C LEU A 85 -11.72 3.96 -3.42
N HIS A 86 -10.71 4.30 -2.62
CA HIS A 86 -9.48 3.52 -2.52
C HIS A 86 -9.76 2.16 -1.86
N THR A 87 -9.15 1.11 -2.38
CA THR A 87 -9.30 -0.27 -1.93
C THR A 87 -7.92 -0.91 -1.78
N PHE A 88 -7.85 -2.08 -1.15
CA PHE A 88 -6.61 -2.83 -1.03
C PHE A 88 -6.00 -3.21 -2.38
N ALA A 89 -6.84 -3.34 -3.43
CA ALA A 89 -6.36 -3.65 -4.78
C ALA A 89 -5.49 -2.51 -5.35
N ASP A 90 -5.76 -1.26 -4.95
CA ASP A 90 -4.97 -0.11 -5.42
C ASP A 90 -3.58 -0.08 -4.77
N ASP A 91 -3.48 -0.41 -3.47
CA ASP A 91 -2.18 -0.60 -2.81
C ASP A 91 -1.43 -1.80 -3.41
N LEU A 92 -2.12 -2.90 -3.69
CA LEU A 92 -1.51 -4.07 -4.33
C LEU A 92 -0.96 -3.74 -5.72
N GLU A 93 -1.70 -2.96 -6.53
CA GLU A 93 -1.23 -2.52 -7.85
C GLU A 93 0.04 -1.68 -7.74
N SER A 94 0.16 -0.87 -6.69
CA SER A 94 1.33 -0.01 -6.46
C SER A 94 2.64 -0.82 -6.34
N PHE A 95 2.60 -2.03 -5.77
CA PHE A 95 3.78 -2.89 -5.64
C PHE A 95 4.30 -3.43 -6.98
N PHE A 96 3.47 -3.49 -8.04
CA PHE A 96 3.93 -3.91 -9.38
C PHE A 96 4.80 -2.85 -10.06
N TRP A 97 4.74 -1.60 -9.59
CA TRP A 97 5.46 -0.47 -10.16
C TRP A 97 6.74 -0.12 -9.42
N LEU A 98 7.04 -0.80 -8.32
CA LEU A 98 8.33 -0.67 -7.63
C LEU A 98 9.46 -1.12 -8.55
N ASN A 99 10.57 -0.41 -8.52
CA ASN A 99 11.78 -0.83 -9.23
C ASN A 99 12.51 -1.90 -8.41
N ASP A 100 12.92 -2.99 -9.07
CA ASP A 100 13.78 -4.03 -8.49
C ASP A 100 15.22 -3.54 -8.26
#